data_AF-A0A7Z9TA84-F1
#
_entry.id   AF-A0A7Z9TA84-F1
#
_cell.length_a   1.000
_cell.length_b   1.000
_cell.length_c   1.000
_cell.angle_alpha   90.00
_cell.angle_beta   90.00
_cell.angle_gamma   90.00
#
_symmetry.space_group_name_H-M   'P 1'
#
loop_
_entity.id
_entity.type
_entity.pdbx_description
1 polymer ?
#
loop_
_entity_poly.entity_id
_entity_poly.type
_entity_poly.pdbx_seq_one_letter_code
_entity_poly.pdbx_strand_id
1 'polypeptide(L)'
;MAQSSSAPRTAWGDPDLQGLWNHGTITPLERPADYGDRELLTDEEVAALNLASETRATSERRSSLTREEDVALAYNQFWWDRGISVGRTSLITTPQNGRLPPRTLAAEAYSATDDAQRLQAAKRGRVPAHGPEDMDL
;
A
#
# COMPACT_ATOMS: atom_id res chain seq x y z
N MET A 1 20.73 -28.14 -2.20
CA MET A 1 22.02 -27.46 -2.00
C MET A 1 21.79 -26.00 -2.33
N ALA A 2 21.82 -25.09 -1.34
CA ALA A 2 21.70 -23.66 -1.60
C ALA A 2 23.06 -23.16 -2.11
N GLN A 3 23.11 -22.62 -3.33
CA GLN A 3 24.33 -21.97 -3.83
C GLN A 3 24.48 -20.62 -3.14
N SER A 4 25.57 -20.44 -2.40
CA SER A 4 25.98 -19.14 -1.86
C SER A 4 26.63 -18.33 -2.98
N SER A 5 25.86 -17.57 -3.75
CA SER A 5 26.41 -16.55 -4.65
C SER A 5 26.83 -15.33 -3.82
N SER A 6 28.06 -14.84 -4.01
CA SER A 6 28.48 -13.57 -3.42
C SER A 6 27.69 -12.44 -4.07
N ALA A 7 27.05 -11.59 -3.26
CA ALA A 7 26.36 -10.40 -3.76
C ALA A 7 27.31 -9.55 -4.63
N PRO A 8 26.84 -8.99 -5.76
CA PRO A 8 27.67 -8.13 -6.60
C PRO A 8 28.20 -6.94 -5.80
N ARG A 9 29.42 -6.51 -6.12
CA ARG A 9 30.09 -5.38 -5.47
C ARG A 9 30.53 -4.37 -6.51
N THR A 10 30.53 -3.10 -6.12
CA THR A 10 31.07 -2.01 -6.92
C THR A 10 32.60 -2.13 -7.06
N ALA A 11 33.19 -1.39 -8.01
CA ALA A 11 34.65 -1.38 -8.20
C ALA A 11 35.44 -0.87 -6.98
N TRP A 12 34.80 -0.11 -6.08
CA TRP A 12 35.35 0.38 -4.81
C TRP A 12 34.98 -0.51 -3.60
N GLY A 13 34.33 -1.65 -3.84
CA GLY A 13 34.15 -2.69 -2.84
C GLY A 13 32.89 -2.59 -2.00
N ASP A 14 31.91 -1.75 -2.33
CA ASP A 14 30.61 -1.68 -1.64
C ASP A 14 29.59 -2.66 -2.24
N PRO A 15 28.50 -3.04 -1.53
CA PRO A 15 27.41 -3.80 -2.14
C PRO A 15 26.82 -3.04 -3.34
N ASP A 16 26.72 -3.72 -4.48
CA ASP A 16 26.09 -3.17 -5.66
C ASP A 16 24.57 -3.30 -5.56
N LEU A 17 23.89 -2.17 -5.36
CA LEU A 17 22.43 -2.06 -5.28
C LEU A 17 21.80 -1.60 -6.61
N GLN A 18 22.56 -1.65 -7.72
CA GLN A 18 22.02 -1.35 -9.03
C GLN A 18 21.04 -2.44 -9.48
N GLY A 19 19.98 -2.04 -10.19
CA GLY A 19 18.99 -2.97 -10.71
C GLY A 19 17.64 -2.30 -11.00
N LEU A 20 16.70 -3.12 -11.44
CA LEU A 20 15.30 -2.71 -11.55
C LEU A 20 14.60 -2.94 -10.21
N TRP A 21 14.10 -1.86 -9.63
CA TRP A 21 13.35 -1.88 -8.37
C TRP A 21 11.86 -1.71 -8.65
N ASN A 22 11.03 -2.60 -8.10
CA ASN A 22 9.57 -2.47 -8.12
C ASN A 22 9.06 -2.36 -6.67
N HIS A 23 8.06 -1.51 -6.45
CA HIS A 23 7.38 -1.33 -5.15
C HIS A 23 5.93 -1.85 -5.18
N GLY A 24 5.46 -2.37 -6.31
CA GLY A 24 4.12 -2.91 -6.47
C GLY A 24 3.88 -4.07 -5.52
N THR A 25 2.88 -3.94 -4.66
CA THR A 25 2.40 -5.02 -3.80
C THR A 25 0.92 -4.86 -3.51
N ILE A 26 0.23 -5.99 -3.43
CA ILE A 26 -1.15 -6.06 -2.92
C ILE A 26 -1.21 -6.29 -1.41
N THR A 27 -0.05 -6.36 -0.73
CA THR A 27 0.01 -6.43 0.73
C THR A 27 -0.59 -5.16 1.32
N PRO A 28 -1.62 -5.23 2.18
CA PRO A 28 -2.24 -4.05 2.74
C PRO A 28 -1.29 -3.32 3.69
N LEU A 29 -1.46 -2.01 3.84
CA LEU A 29 -0.68 -1.22 4.80
C LEU A 29 -0.89 -1.74 6.23
N GLU A 30 -2.15 -1.88 6.63
CA GLU A 30 -2.58 -2.35 7.94
C GLU A 30 -3.18 -3.76 7.85
N ARG A 31 -2.96 -4.59 8.88
CA ARG A 31 -3.49 -5.96 8.91
C ARG A 31 -5.02 -5.95 9.09
N PRO A 32 -5.78 -6.61 8.19
CA PRO A 32 -7.21 -6.83 8.38
C PRO A 32 -7.53 -7.48 9.73
N ALA A 33 -8.67 -7.13 10.33
CA ALA A 33 -9.01 -7.55 11.71
C ALA A 33 -9.12 -9.08 11.83
N ASP A 34 -9.58 -9.73 10.77
CA ASP A 34 -9.78 -11.17 10.70
C ASP A 34 -8.48 -11.98 10.86
N TYR A 35 -7.32 -11.36 10.61
CA TYR A 35 -6.02 -12.01 10.81
C TYR A 35 -5.46 -11.85 12.23
N GLY A 36 -6.02 -10.98 13.08
CA GLY A 36 -5.52 -10.75 14.44
C GLY A 36 -4.03 -10.39 14.46
N ASP A 37 -3.21 -11.22 15.10
CA ASP A 37 -1.74 -11.08 15.15
C ASP A 37 -0.99 -12.00 14.16
N ARG A 38 -1.72 -12.71 13.29
CA ARG A 38 -1.12 -13.62 12.30
C ARG A 38 -0.38 -12.82 11.25
N GLU A 39 0.95 -12.96 11.22
CA GLU A 39 1.82 -12.17 10.33
C GLU A 39 1.84 -12.69 8.89
N LEU A 40 1.68 -14.00 8.74
CA LEU A 40 1.86 -14.70 7.47
C LEU A 40 0.56 -15.33 6.98
N LEU A 41 0.41 -15.28 5.67
CA LEU A 41 -0.57 -16.03 4.90
C LEU A 41 -0.02 -17.43 4.60
N THR A 42 -0.90 -18.38 4.32
CA THR A 42 -0.49 -19.67 3.73
C THR A 42 -0.20 -19.49 2.24
N ASP A 43 0.53 -20.44 1.64
CA ASP A 43 0.84 -20.40 0.21
C ASP A 43 -0.43 -20.39 -0.66
N GLU A 44 -1.48 -21.10 -0.22
CA GLU A 44 -2.78 -21.12 -0.89
C GLU A 44 -3.49 -19.77 -0.82
N GLU A 45 -3.43 -19.09 0.33
CA GLU A 45 -4.00 -17.75 0.49
C GLU A 45 -3.26 -16.72 -0.37
N VAL A 46 -1.93 -16.82 -0.45
CA VAL A 46 -1.10 -15.97 -1.32
C VAL A 46 -1.48 -16.18 -2.78
N ALA A 47 -1.56 -17.44 -3.23
CA ALA A 47 -1.96 -17.77 -4.59
C ALA A 47 -3.36 -17.24 -4.92
N ALA A 48 -4.32 -17.40 -4.00
CA ALA A 48 -5.68 -16.90 -4.18
C ALA A 48 -5.74 -15.37 -4.28
N LEU A 49 -4.98 -14.64 -3.45
CA LEU A 49 -4.91 -13.17 -3.50
C LEU A 49 -4.26 -12.68 -4.80
N ASN A 50 -3.17 -13.31 -5.23
CA ASN A 50 -2.49 -12.95 -6.48
C ASN A 50 -3.41 -13.19 -7.67
N LEU A 51 -4.10 -14.34 -7.73
CA LEU A 51 -5.07 -14.62 -8.78
C LEU A 51 -6.25 -13.63 -8.77
N ALA A 52 -6.77 -13.29 -7.59
CA ALA A 52 -7.84 -12.31 -7.46
C ALA A 52 -7.40 -10.91 -7.92
N SER A 53 -6.14 -10.53 -7.68
CA SER A 53 -5.54 -9.29 -8.19
C SER A 53 -5.37 -9.31 -9.71
N GLU A 54 -4.81 -10.40 -10.25
CA GLU A 54 -4.58 -10.63 -11.69
C GLU A 54 -5.87 -10.74 -12.50
N THR A 55 -6.98 -11.06 -11.86
CA THR A 55 -8.29 -11.14 -12.51
C THR A 55 -9.19 -9.97 -12.14
N ARG A 56 -8.70 -8.96 -11.41
CA ARG A 56 -9.58 -7.96 -10.78
C ARG A 56 -10.45 -7.20 -11.78
N ALA A 57 -9.84 -6.73 -12.87
CA ALA A 57 -10.46 -5.90 -13.89
C ALA A 57 -10.42 -6.54 -15.29
N THR A 58 -10.50 -7.88 -15.38
CA THR A 58 -10.49 -8.55 -16.68
C THR A 58 -11.85 -8.45 -17.37
N SER A 59 -11.85 -8.54 -18.70
CA SER A 59 -13.10 -8.38 -19.46
C SER A 59 -14.11 -9.49 -19.18
N GLU A 60 -13.65 -10.70 -18.80
CA GLU A 60 -14.54 -11.83 -18.50
C GLU A 60 -15.41 -11.57 -17.27
N ARG A 61 -14.93 -10.76 -16.31
CA ARG A 61 -15.67 -10.46 -15.08
C ARG A 61 -16.67 -9.33 -15.24
N ARG A 62 -16.58 -8.50 -16.29
CA ARG A 62 -17.46 -7.32 -16.44
C ARG A 62 -18.95 -7.66 -16.42
N SER A 63 -19.33 -8.84 -16.91
CA SER A 63 -20.73 -9.28 -16.93
C SER A 63 -21.32 -9.56 -15.54
N SER A 64 -20.49 -9.81 -14.53
CA SER A 64 -20.92 -10.05 -13.15
C SER A 64 -20.86 -8.79 -12.27
N LEU A 65 -20.40 -7.66 -12.80
CA LEU A 65 -20.29 -6.40 -12.07
C LEU A 65 -21.59 -5.60 -12.13
N THR A 66 -21.86 -4.85 -11.07
CA THR A 66 -22.80 -3.73 -11.10
C THR A 66 -22.27 -2.61 -11.98
N ARG A 67 -23.13 -1.66 -12.36
CA ARG A 67 -22.72 -0.50 -13.17
C ARG A 67 -21.66 0.34 -12.45
N GLU A 68 -21.80 0.48 -11.15
CA GLU A 68 -20.89 1.23 -10.28
C GLU A 68 -19.52 0.54 -10.22
N GLU A 69 -19.48 -0.80 -10.11
CA GLU A 69 -18.24 -1.58 -10.10
C GLU A 69 -17.54 -1.59 -11.46
N ASP A 70 -18.29 -1.68 -12.57
CA ASP A 70 -17.74 -1.63 -13.93
C ASP A 70 -17.04 -0.28 -14.18
N VAL A 71 -17.68 0.83 -13.77
CA VAL A 71 -17.07 2.17 -13.85
C VAL A 71 -15.84 2.27 -12.95
N ALA A 72 -15.86 1.69 -11.74
CA ALA A 72 -14.70 1.69 -10.84
C ALA A 72 -13.52 0.85 -11.37
N LEU A 73 -13.77 -0.08 -12.29
CA LEU A 73 -12.78 -0.94 -12.95
C LEU A 73 -12.66 -0.65 -14.46
N ALA A 74 -12.92 0.59 -14.88
CA ALA A 74 -13.06 0.99 -16.29
C ALA A 74 -11.88 0.63 -17.21
N TYR A 75 -10.67 0.48 -16.65
CA TYR A 75 -9.50 0.03 -17.40
C TYR A 75 -9.27 -1.46 -17.21
N ASN A 76 -9.03 -2.16 -18.33
CA ASN A 76 -8.65 -3.57 -18.32
C ASN A 76 -7.44 -3.80 -17.41
N GLN A 77 -7.45 -4.94 -16.71
CA GLN A 77 -6.41 -5.38 -15.80
C GLN A 77 -4.97 -5.25 -16.32
N PHE A 78 -4.70 -5.45 -17.62
CA PHE A 78 -3.33 -5.33 -18.14
C PHE A 78 -2.72 -3.93 -18.01
N TRP A 79 -3.55 -2.89 -17.81
CA TRP A 79 -3.08 -1.52 -17.55
C TRP A 79 -2.66 -1.28 -16.10
N TRP A 80 -2.90 -2.23 -15.20
CA TRP A 80 -2.63 -2.10 -13.78
C TRP A 80 -1.42 -2.93 -13.36
N ASP A 81 -0.42 -2.28 -12.77
CA ASP A 81 0.66 -2.95 -12.04
C ASP A 81 0.39 -2.90 -10.54
N ARG A 82 -0.42 -3.85 -10.05
CA ARG A 82 -0.79 -3.95 -8.61
C ARG A 82 0.28 -4.68 -7.78
N GLY A 83 1.24 -5.33 -8.43
CA GLY A 83 2.19 -6.23 -7.80
C GLY A 83 1.56 -7.47 -7.18
N ILE A 84 2.34 -8.14 -6.31
CA ILE A 84 2.00 -9.43 -5.70
C ILE A 84 2.03 -9.37 -4.17
N SER A 85 1.37 -10.33 -3.54
CA SER A 85 1.51 -10.60 -2.12
C SER A 85 2.79 -11.39 -1.90
N VAL A 86 3.59 -10.93 -0.94
CA VAL A 86 4.82 -11.61 -0.50
C VAL A 86 4.58 -12.49 0.73
N GLY A 87 3.32 -12.85 0.99
CA GLY A 87 2.93 -13.70 2.12
C GLY A 87 2.67 -12.98 3.42
N ARG A 88 2.89 -11.67 3.51
CA ARG A 88 2.54 -10.89 4.70
C ARG A 88 1.08 -10.49 4.67
N THR A 89 0.46 -10.48 5.83
CA THR A 89 -0.89 -9.92 6.02
C THR A 89 -0.89 -8.39 6.14
N SER A 90 0.27 -7.75 6.30
CA SER A 90 0.44 -6.29 6.41
C SER A 90 1.88 -5.84 6.12
N LEU A 91 2.02 -4.59 5.66
CA LEU A 91 3.31 -3.90 5.56
C LEU A 91 3.82 -3.45 6.93
N ILE A 92 2.93 -3.00 7.82
CA ILE A 92 3.28 -2.68 9.20
C ILE A 92 3.55 -3.99 9.95
N THR A 93 4.72 -4.07 10.57
CA THR A 93 5.19 -5.25 11.32
C THR A 93 5.14 -5.01 12.83
N THR A 94 5.27 -3.75 13.24
CA THR A 94 5.26 -3.30 14.62
C THR A 94 4.32 -2.11 14.73
N PRO A 95 3.29 -2.15 15.59
CA PRO A 95 2.95 -3.17 16.60
C PRO A 95 2.57 -4.54 16.01
N GLN A 96 2.54 -5.59 16.86
CA GLN A 96 2.35 -6.98 16.42
C GLN A 96 1.03 -7.20 15.69
N ASN A 97 0.00 -6.40 15.99
CA ASN A 97 -1.28 -6.41 15.29
C ASN A 97 -1.22 -5.78 13.88
N GLY A 98 -0.07 -5.28 13.45
CA GLY A 98 0.20 -4.83 12.08
C GLY A 98 -0.63 -3.62 11.68
N ARG A 99 -1.04 -2.79 12.64
CA ARG A 99 -1.89 -1.61 12.44
C ARG A 99 -1.18 -0.36 12.90
N LEU A 100 -1.64 0.79 12.41
CA LEU A 100 -1.13 2.06 12.89
C LEU A 100 -1.41 2.18 14.40
N PRO A 101 -0.42 2.61 15.19
CA PRO A 101 -0.67 2.89 16.60
C PRO A 101 -1.68 4.03 16.75
N PRO A 102 -2.45 4.07 17.86
CA PRO A 102 -3.32 5.19 18.13
C PRO A 102 -2.53 6.50 18.17
N ARG A 103 -3.17 7.60 17.79
CA ARG A 103 -2.56 8.93 17.86
C ARG A 103 -2.31 9.29 19.32
N THR A 104 -1.28 10.09 19.56
CA THR A 104 -1.05 10.65 20.90
C THR A 104 -2.11 11.70 21.22
N LEU A 105 -2.44 11.88 22.51
CA LEU A 105 -3.39 12.92 22.95
C LEU A 105 -3.02 14.33 22.43
N ALA A 106 -1.72 14.64 22.37
CA ALA A 106 -1.24 15.90 21.81
C ALA A 106 -1.53 16.02 20.30
N ALA A 107 -1.36 14.93 19.54
CA ALA A 107 -1.65 14.91 18.11
C ALA A 107 -3.16 14.96 17.81
N GLU A 108 -3.99 14.42 18.70
CA GLU A 108 -5.45 14.56 18.65
C GLU A 108 -5.88 15.99 18.97
N ALA A 109 -5.37 16.56 20.07
CA ALA A 109 -5.63 17.94 20.45
C ALA A 109 -5.22 18.93 19.35
N TYR A 110 -4.04 18.73 18.73
CA TYR A 110 -3.60 19.55 17.60
C TYR A 110 -4.56 19.43 16.41
N SER A 111 -4.99 18.22 16.05
CA SER A 111 -5.92 18.01 14.92
C SER A 111 -7.28 18.66 15.11
N ALA A 112 -7.68 18.91 16.37
CA ALA A 112 -8.92 19.61 16.70
C ALA A 112 -8.80 21.14 16.65
N THR A 113 -7.59 21.70 16.51
CA THR A 113 -7.40 23.16 16.40
C THR A 113 -7.89 23.69 15.05
N ASP A 114 -8.36 24.94 15.04
CA ASP A 114 -8.82 25.61 13.83
C ASP A 114 -7.73 25.67 12.76
N ASP A 115 -6.48 25.92 13.16
CA ASP A 115 -5.32 25.95 12.25
C ASP A 115 -5.09 24.60 11.56
N ALA A 116 -5.13 23.49 12.30
CA ALA A 116 -4.95 22.16 11.74
C ALA A 116 -6.09 21.78 10.79
N GLN A 117 -7.34 22.10 11.15
CA GLN A 117 -8.50 21.86 10.31
C GLN A 117 -8.45 22.72 9.02
N ARG A 118 -8.04 23.98 9.14
CA ARG A 118 -7.86 24.88 7.99
C ARG A 118 -6.76 24.37 7.06
N LEU A 119 -5.60 23.98 7.58
CA LEU A 119 -4.53 23.37 6.80
C LEU A 119 -5.02 22.13 6.04
N GLN A 120 -5.76 21.25 6.71
CA GLN A 120 -6.32 20.07 6.07
C GLN A 120 -7.36 20.42 4.98
N ALA A 121 -8.15 21.47 5.20
CA ALA A 121 -9.09 21.98 4.22
C ALA A 121 -8.38 22.61 3.01
N ALA A 122 -7.29 23.35 3.24
CA ALA A 122 -6.46 23.93 2.18
C ALA A 122 -5.82 22.85 1.31
N LYS A 123 -5.20 21.83 1.91
CA LYS A 123 -4.63 20.66 1.21
C LYS A 123 -5.65 19.91 0.37
N ARG A 124 -6.92 19.94 0.76
CA ARG A 124 -8.05 19.32 0.04
C ARG A 124 -8.74 20.27 -0.94
N GLY A 125 -8.25 21.50 -1.10
CA GLY A 125 -8.83 22.51 -2.00
C GLY A 125 -10.21 23.03 -1.57
N ARG A 126 -10.59 22.88 -0.30
CA ARG A 126 -11.87 23.35 0.23
C ARG A 126 -11.86 24.82 0.64
N VAL A 127 -10.67 25.35 0.95
CA VAL A 127 -10.43 26.77 1.25
C VAL A 127 -9.14 27.21 0.55
N PRO A 128 -8.94 28.51 0.27
CA PRO A 128 -7.69 29.01 -0.28
C PRO A 128 -6.51 28.74 0.67
N ALA A 129 -5.38 28.31 0.11
CA ALA A 129 -4.10 28.28 0.82
C ALA A 129 -3.59 29.71 1.05
N HIS A 130 -2.91 29.95 2.17
CA HIS A 130 -2.24 31.22 2.44
C HIS A 130 -0.89 31.33 1.72
N GLY A 131 -0.25 30.18 1.47
CA GLY A 131 1.03 30.09 0.79
C GLY A 131 1.42 28.63 0.49
N PRO A 132 2.57 28.40 -0.16
CA PRO A 132 3.05 27.05 -0.47
C PRO A 132 3.28 26.18 0.76
N GLU A 133 3.56 26.77 1.93
CA GLU A 133 3.73 26.07 3.20
C GLU A 133 2.47 25.30 3.66
N ASP A 134 1.29 25.70 3.19
CA ASP A 134 0.05 24.99 3.50
C ASP A 134 -0.09 23.66 2.75
N MET A 135 0.73 23.44 1.71
CA MET A 135 0.52 22.37 0.73
C MET A 135 1.52 21.20 0.87
N ASP A 136 2.48 21.29 1.79
CA ASP A 136 3.59 20.33 1.95
C ASP A 136 4.31 20.00 0.61
N LEU A 137 4.46 21.01 -0.27
CA LEU A 137 5.10 20.89 -1.59
C LEU A 137 6.62 20.91 -1.55
#